data_AF-A0A2T7MFX9-F1
#
_entry.id   AF-A0A2T7MFX9-F1
#
_cell.length_a   1.000
_cell.length_b   1.000
_cell.length_c   1.000
_cell.angle_alpha   90.00
_cell.angle_beta   90.00
_cell.angle_gamma   90.00
#
_symmetry.space_group_name_H-M   'P 1'
#
loop_
_entity.id
_entity.type
_entity.pdbx_description
1 polymer ?
#
loop_
_entity_poly.entity_id
_entity_poly.type
_entity_poly.pdbx_seq_one_letter_code
_entity_poly.pdbx_strand_id
1 'polypeptide(L)' 'MPFADELIRCDLACGIGADGRRRGCYTVRVDADALCALGLHPDQPTSVITAPSPPRWWHAAAERNAERRSGG' A
#
# COMPACT_ATOMS: atom_id res chain seq x y z
N MET A 1 5.26 -15.94 7.78
CA MET A 1 4.51 -15.08 6.83
C MET A 1 3.04 -15.18 7.19
N PRO A 2 2.31 -14.06 7.35
CA PRO A 2 0.91 -14.08 7.83
C PRO A 2 -0.11 -14.48 6.75
N PHE A 3 0.30 -14.52 5.48
CA PHE A 3 -0.51 -14.97 4.35
C PHE A 3 0.09 -16.24 3.77
N ALA A 4 -0.75 -17.14 3.29
CA ALA A 4 -0.32 -18.17 2.35
C ALA A 4 0.12 -17.50 1.04
N ASP A 5 1.08 -18.10 0.33
CA ASP A 5 1.71 -17.51 -0.86
C ASP A 5 0.68 -17.20 -1.96
N GLU A 6 -0.42 -17.95 -2.01
CA GLU A 6 -1.51 -17.77 -2.98
C GLU A 6 -2.40 -16.57 -2.66
N LEU A 7 -2.40 -16.09 -1.41
CA LEU A 7 -3.25 -14.99 -0.93
C LEU A 7 -2.59 -13.61 -1.05
N ILE A 8 -1.31 -13.58 -1.42
CA ILE A 8 -0.55 -12.35 -1.64
C ILE A 8 0.11 -12.37 -3.02
N ARG A 9 -0.33 -11.46 -3.89
CA ARG A 9 0.25 -11.27 -5.21
C ARG A 9 1.17 -10.06 -5.21
N CYS A 10 2.43 -10.28 -5.54
CA CYS A 10 3.44 -9.22 -5.69
C CYS A 10 3.83 -9.09 -7.16
N ASP A 11 3.45 -7.98 -7.79
CA ASP A 11 3.85 -7.67 -9.18
C ASP A 11 4.98 -6.62 -9.17
N LEU A 12 6.01 -6.81 -9.98
CA LEU A 12 7.11 -5.86 -10.18
C LEU A 12 6.97 -5.19 -11.55
N ALA A 13 6.97 -3.85 -11.56
CA ALA A 13 7.10 -3.07 -12.78
C ALA A 13 8.38 -2.24 -12.71
N CYS A 14 9.23 -2.36 -13.74
CA CYS A 14 10.46 -1.60 -13.89
C CYS A 14 10.45 -0.87 -15.24
N GLY A 15 10.94 0.36 -15.28
CA GLY A 15 10.99 1.14 -16.51
C GLY A 15 11.85 2.40 -16.38
N ILE A 16 12.01 3.11 -17.50
CA ILE A 16 12.60 4.44 -17.49
C ILE A 16 11.47 5.46 -17.36
N GLY A 17 11.56 6.34 -16.36
CA GLY A 17 10.58 7.41 -16.16
C GLY A 17 10.76 8.55 -17.17
N ALA A 18 9.78 9.46 -17.23
CA ALA A 18 9.82 10.65 -18.09
C ALA A 18 11.04 11.57 -17.82
N ASP A 19 11.67 11.42 -16.64
CA ASP A 19 12.92 12.11 -16.26
C ASP A 19 14.19 11.39 -16.71
N GLY A 20 14.08 10.32 -17.50
CA GLY A 20 15.19 9.49 -17.96
C GLY A 20 15.79 8.59 -16.89
N ARG A 21 15.26 8.59 -15.66
CA ARG A 21 15.78 7.78 -14.54
C ARG A 21 15.10 6.43 -14.50
N ARG A 22 15.86 5.38 -14.17
CA ARG A 22 15.28 4.06 -13.93
C ARG A 22 14.41 4.09 -12.67
N ARG A 23 13.17 3.64 -12.82
CA ARG A 23 12.18 3.50 -11.75
C ARG A 23 11.72 2.06 -11.65
N GLY A 24 11.37 1.65 -10.45
CA GLY A 24 10.77 0.35 -10.17
C GLY A 24 9.73 0.48 -9.08
N CYS A 25 8.62 -0.25 -9.21
CA CYS A 25 7.60 -0.36 -8.18
C CYS A 25 7.17 -1.80 -8.00
N TYR A 26 6.83 -2.13 -6.75
CA TYR A 26 6.12 -3.35 -6.41
C TYR A 26 4.67 -3.01 -6.12
N THR A 27 3.74 -3.75 -6.73
CA THR A 27 2.32 -3.72 -6.37
C THR A 27 2.03 -4.98 -5.57
N VAL A 28 1.60 -4.80 -4.32
CA VAL A 28 1.18 -5.89 -3.45
C VAL A 28 -0.35 -5.89 -3.42
N ARG A 29 -0.95 -7.00 -3.81
CA ARG A 29 -2.40 -7.24 -3.77
C ARG A 29 -2.65 -8.39 -2.81
N VAL A 30 -3.60 -8.18 -1.91
CA VAL A 30 -4.05 -9.17 -0.93
C VAL A 30 -5.57 -9.22 -1.02
N ASP A 31 -6.13 -10.42 -1.02
CA ASP A 31 -7.58 -10.58 -0.93
C ASP A 31 -8.09 -9.96 0.38
N ALA A 32 -9.24 -9.29 0.33
CA ALA A 32 -9.77 -8.63 1.51
C ALA A 32 -9.94 -9.63 2.67
N ASP A 33 -10.50 -10.81 2.41
CA ASP A 33 -10.76 -11.84 3.42
C ASP A 33 -9.46 -12.33 4.08
N ALA A 34 -8.36 -12.37 3.32
CA ALA A 34 -7.05 -12.75 3.85
C ALA A 34 -6.53 -11.75 4.90
N LEU A 35 -6.98 -10.48 4.88
CA LEU A 35 -6.65 -9.48 5.90
C LEU A 35 -7.25 -9.81 7.28
N CYS A 36 -8.22 -10.73 7.36
CA CYS A 36 -8.81 -11.14 8.63
C CYS A 36 -7.77 -11.67 9.63
N ALA A 37 -6.76 -12.38 9.14
CA ALA A 37 -5.69 -12.96 9.96
C ALA A 37 -4.83 -11.88 10.66
N LEU A 38 -4.83 -10.65 10.13
CA LEU A 38 -4.12 -9.51 10.71
C LEU A 38 -5.03 -8.56 11.49
N GLY A 39 -6.34 -8.82 11.54
CA GLY A 39 -7.28 -7.87 12.13
C GLY A 39 -7.51 -6.62 11.27
N LEU A 40 -7.12 -6.66 9.99
CA LEU A 40 -7.13 -5.51 9.07
C LEU A 40 -8.32 -5.54 8.10
N HIS A 41 -9.21 -6.52 8.21
CA HIS A 41 -10.42 -6.57 7.38
C HIS A 41 -11.36 -5.41 7.73
N PRO A 42 -11.99 -4.70 6.75
CA PRO A 42 -12.87 -3.57 7.00
C PRO A 42 -14.03 -3.85 7.98
N ASP A 43 -14.56 -5.08 7.95
CA ASP A 43 -15.64 -5.50 8.85
C ASP A 43 -15.15 -5.92 10.25
N GLN A 44 -13.84 -5.99 10.49
CA GLN A 44 -13.29 -6.29 11.81
C GLN A 44 -13.14 -5.02 12.65
N PRO A 45 -13.55 -5.04 13.93
CA PRO A 45 -13.39 -3.88 14.83
C PRO A 45 -11.94 -3.42 15.01
N THR A 46 -10.99 -4.35 14.91
CA THR A 46 -9.55 -4.08 15.04
C THR A 46 -8.98 -3.26 13.87
N SER A 47 -9.68 -3.18 12.74
CA SER A 47 -9.26 -2.36 11.59
C SER A 47 -9.49 -0.87 11.80
N VAL A 48 -10.32 -0.50 12.79
CA VAL A 48 -10.64 0.89 13.12
C VAL A 48 -9.43 1.56 13.76
N ILE A 49 -8.94 2.63 13.12
CA ILE A 49 -7.87 3.46 13.68
C ILE A 49 -8.44 4.29 14.84
N THR A 50 -8.19 3.84 16.06
CA THR A 50 -8.59 4.54 17.29
C THR A 50 -7.51 5.48 17.82
N ALA A 51 -6.30 5.41 17.27
CA ALA A 51 -5.20 6.29 17.63
C ALA A 51 -5.41 7.71 17.06
N PRO A 52 -4.86 8.75 17.71
CA PRO A 52 -4.84 10.08 17.14
C PRO A 52 -4.26 10.07 15.72
N SER A 53 -4.83 10.88 14.83
CA SER A 53 -4.28 11.02 13.49
C SER A 53 -2.79 11.40 13.57
N PRO A 54 -1.94 10.78 12.73
CA PRO A 54 -0.53 11.12 12.72
C PRO A 54 -0.32 12.60 12.38
N PRO A 55 0.85 13.18 12.68
CA PRO A 55 1.13 14.58 12.41
C PRO A 55 0.82 14.98 10.97
N ARG A 56 0.33 16.20 10.73
CA ARG A 56 -0.08 16.67 9.39
C ARG A 56 1.01 16.50 8.31
N TRP A 57 2.29 16.62 8.69
CA TRP A 57 3.39 16.42 7.75
C TRP A 57 3.46 14.99 7.20
N TRP A 58 2.99 14.01 7.98
CA TRP A 58 2.90 12.60 7.60
C TRP A 58 1.86 12.38 6.50
N HIS A 59 0.66 12.93 6.69
CA HIS A 59 -0.40 12.92 5.66
C HIS A 59 0.05 13.61 4.37
N ALA A 60 0.63 14.81 4.49
CA ALA A 60 1.13 15.54 3.33
C ALA A 60 2.25 14.80 2.59
N ALA A 61 3.08 14.01 3.28
CA ALA A 61 4.08 13.16 2.63
C ALA A 61 3.43 11.99 1.87
N ALA A 62 2.40 11.37 2.44
CA ALA A 62 1.65 10.31 1.78
C ALA A 62 0.92 10.81 0.52
N GLU A 63 0.25 11.96 0.60
CA GLU A 63 -0.45 12.60 -0.52
C GLU A 63 0.52 12.92 -1.68
N ARG A 64 1.65 13.59 -1.39
CA ARG A 64 2.68 13.86 -2.41
C ARG A 64 3.22 12.59 -3.06
N ASN A 65 3.36 11.51 -2.30
CA ASN A 65 3.81 10.23 -2.85
C ASN A 65 2.75 9.59 -3.76
N ALA A 66 1.47 9.75 -3.45
CA ALA A 66 0.37 9.27 -4.30
C ALA A 66 0.31 10.06 -5.62
N GLU A 67 0.43 11.39 -5.57
CA GLU A 67 0.46 12.26 -6.77
C GLU A 67 1.61 11.88 -7.72
N ARG A 68 2.80 11.59 -7.17
CA ARG A 68 3.97 11.13 -7.95
C ARG A 68 3.76 9.77 -8.62
N ARG A 69 2.82 8.96 -8.15
CA ARG A 69 2.49 7.65 -8.73
C ARG A 69 1.43 7.73 -9.82
N SER A 70 0.53 8.71 -9.74
CA SER A 70 -0.54 8.93 -10.72
C SER A 70 -0.05 9.69 -11.97
N GLY A 71 1.03 10.46 -11.87
CA GLY A 71 1.65 11.17 -13.00
C GLY A 71 2.59 10.31 -13.85
N GLY A 72 2.14 9.11 -14.25
CA GLY A 72 2.83 8.23 -15.18
C GLY A 72 2.85 8.77 -16.60
#